data_AF-A0AAV4IBN7-F1
#
_entry.id   AF-A0AAV4IBN7-F1
#
_cell.length_a   1.000
_cell.length_b   1.000
_cell.length_c   1.000
_cell.angle_alpha   90.00
_cell.angle_beta   90.00
_cell.angle_gamma   90.00
#
_symmetry.space_group_name_H-M   'P 1'
#
loop_
_entity.id
_entity.type
_entity.pdbx_description
1 polymer ?
#
loop_
_entity_poly.entity_id
_entity_poly.type
_entity_poly.pdbx_seq_one_letter_code
_entity_poly.pdbx_strand_id
1 'polypeptide(L)'
;MRTKEKKQQMRETKTTNRRKRRITSFNPPYSKNVSSNIEKNFFDLLNSYFPPNHELHKIINENTVKLSYSCATNIKQIISSHNKRIINETPN
;
A
#
# COMPACT_ATOMS: atom_id res chain seq x y z
N MET A 1 35.62 41.31 -24.35
CA MET A 1 34.96 40.07 -23.88
C MET A 1 34.81 40.14 -22.37
N ARG A 2 33.59 40.28 -21.83
CA ARG A 2 33.31 40.37 -20.39
C ARG A 2 32.37 39.22 -20.02
N THR A 3 32.92 38.21 -19.35
CA THR A 3 32.24 36.99 -18.94
C THR A 3 31.12 37.30 -17.93
N LYS A 4 29.91 36.80 -18.18
CA LYS A 4 28.78 36.88 -17.26
C LYS A 4 28.86 35.68 -16.31
N GLU A 5 29.19 35.90 -15.05
CA GLU A 5 29.08 34.88 -14.00
C GLU A 5 27.60 34.60 -13.70
N LYS A 6 27.15 33.36 -13.97
CA LYS A 6 25.86 32.86 -13.50
C LYS A 6 25.99 32.46 -12.02
N LYS A 7 25.49 33.27 -11.10
CA LYS A 7 25.23 32.84 -9.71
C LYS A 7 24.04 31.89 -9.71
N GLN A 8 24.31 30.59 -9.64
CA GLN A 8 23.31 29.57 -9.37
C GLN A 8 23.02 29.57 -7.85
N GLN A 9 21.93 30.22 -7.45
CA GLN A 9 21.44 30.15 -6.08
C GLN A 9 20.96 28.71 -5.80
N MET A 10 21.64 28.01 -4.89
CA MET A 10 21.14 26.77 -4.28
C MET A 10 19.85 27.09 -3.52
N ARG A 11 18.72 26.54 -3.95
CA ARG A 11 17.50 26.52 -3.13
C ARG A 11 17.74 25.53 -2.01
N GLU A 12 17.86 26.00 -0.78
CA GLU A 12 17.81 25.14 0.40
C GLU A 12 16.49 24.36 0.38
N THR A 13 16.55 23.06 0.16
CA THR A 13 15.40 22.18 0.36
C THR A 13 15.13 22.13 1.85
N LYS A 14 14.12 22.86 2.33
CA LYS A 14 13.58 22.68 3.68
C LYS A 14 13.32 21.19 3.88
N THR A 15 14.13 20.53 4.69
CA THR A 15 13.92 19.14 5.09
C THR A 15 12.66 19.10 5.92
N THR A 16 11.54 18.73 5.30
CA THR A 16 10.31 18.45 6.04
C THR A 16 10.62 17.33 7.02
N ASN A 17 10.57 17.61 8.32
CA ASN A 17 10.69 16.60 9.37
C ASN A 17 9.60 15.55 9.19
N ARG A 18 9.92 14.46 8.48
CA ARG A 18 9.03 13.32 8.32
C ARG A 18 8.93 12.64 9.67
N ARG A 19 7.74 12.67 10.29
CA ARG A 19 7.49 11.90 11.51
C ARG A 19 7.80 10.42 11.25
N LYS A 20 8.71 9.84 12.05
CA LYS A 20 8.94 8.40 12.07
C LYS A 20 7.73 7.74 12.74
N ARG A 21 6.86 7.09 11.95
CA ARG A 21 5.74 6.30 12.50
C ARG A 21 6.27 5.01 13.09
N ARG A 22 5.79 4.62 14.28
CA ARG A 22 6.01 3.27 14.82
C ARG A 22 5.06 2.35 14.06
N ILE A 23 5.62 1.49 13.20
CA ILE A 23 4.83 0.60 12.34
C ILE A 23 4.82 -0.78 12.97
N THR A 24 3.61 -1.31 13.20
CA THR A 24 3.40 -2.70 13.60
C THR A 24 3.02 -3.49 12.35
N SER A 25 3.79 -4.52 12.04
CA SER A 25 3.50 -5.40 10.91
C SER A 25 2.84 -6.67 11.40
N PHE A 26 1.67 -7.00 10.85
CA PHE A 26 0.99 -8.27 11.08
C PHE A 26 1.12 -9.14 9.81
N ASN A 27 1.63 -10.36 9.98
CA ASN A 27 1.79 -11.31 8.90
C ASN A 27 1.13 -12.63 9.30
N PRO A 28 -0.18 -12.79 9.04
CA PRO A 28 -0.89 -13.99 9.44
C PRO A 28 -0.35 -15.22 8.71
N PRO A 29 -0.44 -16.42 9.32
CA PRO A 29 -0.01 -17.66 8.68
C PRO A 29 -0.78 -17.88 7.38
N TYR A 30 -0.06 -18.33 6.33
CA TYR A 30 -0.65 -18.59 5.02
C TYR A 30 -1.77 -19.64 5.10
N SER A 31 -2.91 -19.33 4.51
CA SER A 31 -4.07 -20.21 4.41
C SER A 31 -4.71 -20.12 3.03
N LYS A 32 -4.74 -21.26 2.32
CA LYS A 32 -5.41 -21.39 1.01
C LYS A 32 -6.91 -21.16 1.06
N ASN A 33 -7.51 -21.31 2.23
CA ASN A 33 -8.95 -21.16 2.42
C ASN A 33 -9.38 -19.70 2.45
N VAL A 34 -8.43 -18.77 2.54
CA VAL A 34 -8.74 -17.35 2.60
C VAL A 34 -8.67 -16.75 1.21
N SER A 35 -9.80 -16.82 0.51
CA SER A 35 -10.03 -16.19 -0.79
C SER A 35 -10.55 -14.74 -0.67
N SER A 36 -10.89 -14.31 0.54
CA SER A 36 -11.45 -12.99 0.82
C SER A 36 -10.37 -11.90 0.83
N ASN A 37 -10.78 -10.66 0.57
CA ASN A 37 -9.94 -9.48 0.75
C ASN A 37 -9.72 -9.24 2.25
N ILE A 38 -8.79 -10.01 2.85
CA ILE A 38 -8.50 -10.00 4.28
C ILE A 38 -8.12 -8.60 4.73
N GLU A 39 -7.34 -7.87 3.92
CA GLU A 39 -6.91 -6.52 4.25
C GLU A 39 -8.10 -5.61 4.50
N LYS A 40 -9.07 -5.59 3.58
CA LYS A 40 -10.26 -4.77 3.74
C LYS A 40 -11.02 -5.15 5.02
N ASN A 41 -11.33 -6.43 5.20
CA ASN A 41 -12.08 -6.88 6.38
C ASN A 41 -11.33 -6.60 7.69
N PHE A 42 -10.01 -6.76 7.69
CA PHE A 42 -9.17 -6.47 8.85
C PHE A 42 -9.17 -4.99 9.20
N PHE A 43 -9.00 -4.10 8.22
CA PHE A 43 -9.04 -2.64 8.45
C PHE A 43 -10.45 -2.14 8.82
N ASP A 44 -11.50 -2.73 8.27
CA ASP A 44 -12.88 -2.45 8.66
C ASP A 44 -13.12 -2.78 10.15
N LEU A 45 -12.64 -3.95 10.61
CA LEU A 45 -12.67 -4.32 12.03
C LEU A 45 -11.80 -3.37 12.86
N LEU A 46 -10.59 -3.05 12.39
CA LEU A 46 -9.65 -2.20 13.10
C LEU A 46 -10.26 -0.80 13.35
N ASN A 47 -10.93 -0.22 12.36
CA ASN A 47 -11.62 1.06 12.51
C ASN A 47 -12.84 0.97 13.45
N SER A 48 -13.55 -0.16 13.43
CA SER A 48 -14.72 -0.39 14.28
C SER A 48 -14.34 -0.51 15.77
N TYR A 49 -13.28 -1.27 16.08
CA TYR A 49 -12.85 -1.52 17.46
C TYR A 49 -11.90 -0.45 18.01
N PHE A 50 -11.17 0.26 17.14
CA PHE A 50 -10.28 1.34 17.54
C PHE A 50 -10.70 2.67 16.90
N PRO A 51 -11.89 3.20 17.22
CA PRO A 51 -12.30 4.52 16.74
C PRO A 51 -11.39 5.63 17.29
N PRO A 52 -11.44 6.87 16.74
CA PRO A 52 -10.56 7.95 17.15
C PRO A 52 -10.50 8.27 18.65
N ASN A 53 -11.59 7.99 19.36
CA ASN A 53 -11.74 8.22 20.80
C ASN A 53 -11.21 7.07 21.67
N HIS A 54 -10.81 5.96 21.08
CA HIS A 54 -10.27 4.81 21.81
C HIS A 54 -8.84 5.07 22.27
N GLU A 55 -8.51 4.68 23.50
CA GLU A 55 -7.19 4.94 24.12
C GLU A 55 -6.02 4.44 23.28
N LEU A 56 -6.19 3.27 22.64
CA LEU A 56 -5.19 2.63 21.79
C LEU A 56 -5.18 3.12 20.34
N HIS A 57 -6.10 3.96 19.90
CA HIS A 57 -6.18 4.40 18.49
C HIS A 57 -4.90 5.10 18.02
N LYS A 58 -4.18 5.79 18.91
CA LYS A 58 -2.90 6.42 18.59
C LYS A 58 -1.81 5.39 18.20
N ILE A 59 -1.93 4.16 18.68
CA ILE A 59 -0.97 3.07 18.50
C ILE A 59 -1.45 2.09 17.42
N ILE A 60 -2.75 1.82 17.37
CA ILE A 60 -3.39 0.85 16.49
C ILE A 60 -4.41 1.60 15.62
N ASN A 61 -4.01 1.93 14.40
CA ASN A 61 -4.83 2.55 13.36
C ASN A 61 -4.29 2.15 11.98
N GLU A 62 -5.01 2.50 10.91
CA GLU A 62 -4.62 2.21 9.52
C GLU A 62 -3.25 2.79 9.13
N ASN A 63 -2.81 3.87 9.78
CA ASN A 63 -1.53 4.53 9.50
C ASN A 63 -0.34 3.87 10.21
N THR A 64 -0.60 3.04 11.22
CA THR A 64 0.42 2.44 12.10
C THR A 64 0.48 0.93 11.94
N VAL A 65 -0.60 0.28 11.50
CA VAL A 65 -0.63 -1.16 11.24
C VAL A 65 -0.47 -1.43 9.76
N LYS A 66 0.46 -2.34 9.43
CA LYS A 66 0.58 -2.91 8.08
C LYS A 66 0.22 -4.38 8.11
N LEU A 67 -0.62 -4.77 7.17
CA LEU A 67 -0.92 -6.17 6.90
C LEU A 67 -0.19 -6.56 5.62
N SER A 68 0.54 -7.68 5.66
CA SER A 68 1.29 -8.20 4.51
C SER A 68 0.85 -9.62 4.21
N TYR A 69 -0.43 -9.83 3.90
CA TYR A 69 -0.91 -11.15 3.50
C TYR A 69 -0.95 -11.28 1.97
N SER A 70 -0.57 -12.45 1.43
CA SER A 70 -0.64 -12.70 -0.01
C SER A 70 -2.09 -12.70 -0.48
N CYS A 71 -2.55 -11.54 -0.95
CA CYS A 71 -3.86 -11.37 -1.59
C CYS A 71 -3.79 -11.60 -3.10
N ALA A 72 -2.66 -12.09 -3.62
CA ALA A 72 -2.51 -12.36 -5.04
C ALA A 72 -3.55 -13.41 -5.46
N THR A 73 -4.50 -13.00 -6.30
CA THR A 73 -5.38 -13.91 -7.01
C THR A 73 -4.55 -14.94 -7.75
N ASN A 74 -5.11 -16.14 -7.93
CA ASN A 74 -4.40 -17.24 -8.59
C ASN A 74 -3.79 -16.77 -9.92
N ILE A 75 -2.46 -16.71 -10.00
CA ILE A 75 -1.72 -16.20 -11.17
C ILE A 75 -2.12 -16.97 -12.45
N LYS A 76 -2.41 -18.28 -12.32
CA LYS A 76 -2.91 -19.10 -13.42
C LYS A 76 -4.24 -18.59 -13.97
N GLN A 77 -5.15 -18.15 -13.10
CA GLN A 77 -6.44 -17.58 -13.52
C GLN A 77 -6.24 -16.24 -14.23
N ILE A 78 -5.35 -15.37 -13.73
CA ILE A 78 -5.03 -14.09 -14.38
C ILE A 78 -4.51 -14.33 -15.80
N ILE A 79 -3.51 -15.20 -15.95
CA ILE A 79 -2.91 -15.54 -17.27
C ILE A 79 -3.97 -16.14 -18.19
N SER A 80 -4.78 -17.08 -17.69
CA SER A 80 -5.82 -17.72 -18.49
C SER A 80 -6.88 -16.74 -18.97
N SER A 81 -7.34 -15.83 -18.10
CA SER A 81 -8.32 -14.80 -18.47
C SER A 81 -7.75 -13.82 -19.50
N HIS A 82 -6.48 -13.43 -19.35
CA HIS A 82 -5.80 -12.55 -20.29
C HIS A 82 -5.67 -13.19 -21.67
N ASN A 83 -5.21 -14.44 -21.74
CA ASN A 83 -5.05 -15.17 -23.00
C ASN A 83 -6.40 -15.35 -23.71
N LYS A 84 -7.47 -15.70 -22.97
CA LYS A 84 -8.82 -15.79 -23.53
C LYS A 84 -9.26 -14.47 -24.17
N ARG A 85 -8.99 -13.34 -23.50
CA ARG A 85 -9.34 -12.02 -24.04
C ARG A 85 -8.58 -11.72 -25.34
N ILE A 86 -7.25 -11.94 -25.36
CA ILE A 86 -6.43 -11.70 -26.57
C ILE A 86 -6.90 -12.55 -27.74
N ILE A 87 -7.15 -13.85 -27.52
CA ILE A 87 -7.61 -14.76 -28.57
C ILE A 87 -8.96 -14.31 -29.14
N ASN A 88 -9.88 -13.86 -28.28
CA ASN A 88 -11.22 -13.45 -28.71
C ASN A 88 -11.26 -12.04 -29.33
N GLU A 89 -10.30 -11.16 -29.02
CA GLU A 89 -10.19 -9.80 -29.58
C GLU A 89 -9.52 -9.76 -30.96
N THR A 90 -8.84 -10.82 -31.36
CA THR A 90 -8.22 -10.90 -32.69
C THR A 90 -9.31 -11.26 -33.72
N PRO A 91 -9.67 -10.37 -34.67
CA PRO A 91 -10.63 -10.73 -35.70
C PRO A 91 -10.00 -11.80 -36.61
N ASN A 92 -10.78 -12.84 -36.93
CA ASN A 92 -10.41 -13.90 -37.87
C ASN A 92 -10.15 -13.34 -39.27
#